data_AF-A0A937N7R2-F1
#
_entry.id   AF-A0A937N7R2-F1
#
_cell.length_a   1.000
_cell.length_b   1.000
_cell.length_c   1.000
_cell.angle_alpha   90.00
_cell.angle_beta   90.00
_cell.angle_gamma   90.00
#
_symmetry.space_group_name_H-M   'P 1'
#
loop_
_entity.id
_entity.type
_entity.pdbx_description
1 polymer ?
#
loop_
_entity_poly.entity_id
_entity_poly.type
_entity_poly.pdbx_seq_one_letter_code
_entity_poly.pdbx_strand_id
1 'polypeptide(L)'
;MASRQARGKTREQPLLDFSFGDGDAHAHRALGKVRGVRLTGPYNALLAVGDRAARVQIEANDAIRVSLSATRPPSSMSALEFTHDLPGNTRFALSGQDGRLFADTQLNGELHMTETFGNIHAGLLTALGTPKKSRRRATPVTRELVQEALERMPWDEQSVVEQEDGWELRPRIEGEPTPVQMSMEPASLRFFRVVLRSLPGSEQNATGAVADQALRFNSRLRHARLAVCDGQLVAEARLHGGLIDPAWLATTAFAVAVASRHVQTTLRILAAQPEVAELYTVMFCSSGEQSASEDARG
;
A
#
# COMPACT_ATOMS: atom_id res chain seq x y z
N MET A 1 -18.27 57.59 -7.23
CA MET A 1 -18.35 56.32 -6.48
C MET A 1 -18.11 55.17 -7.44
N ALA A 2 -16.87 54.70 -7.55
CA ALA A 2 -16.49 53.60 -8.44
C ALA A 2 -15.85 52.49 -7.63
N SER A 3 -16.47 51.30 -7.70
CA SER A 3 -16.09 50.07 -7.02
C SER A 3 -14.78 49.52 -7.58
N ARG A 4 -13.77 49.34 -6.73
CA ARG A 4 -12.54 48.59 -7.04
C ARG A 4 -12.77 47.13 -6.67
N GLN A 5 -13.03 46.29 -7.66
CA GLN A 5 -12.93 44.83 -7.54
C GLN A 5 -11.46 44.42 -7.40
N ALA A 6 -11.10 43.88 -6.24
CA ALA A 6 -9.85 43.17 -6.05
C ALA A 6 -9.97 41.79 -6.73
N ARG A 7 -9.27 41.60 -7.86
CA ARG A 7 -9.06 40.27 -8.45
C ARG A 7 -8.07 39.50 -7.59
N GLY A 8 -8.59 38.55 -6.81
CA GLY A 8 -7.77 37.51 -6.19
C GLY A 8 -7.09 36.70 -7.30
N LYS A 9 -5.76 36.70 -7.31
CA LYS A 9 -4.99 35.77 -8.14
C LYS A 9 -5.08 34.39 -7.49
N THR A 10 -5.91 33.52 -8.05
CA THR A 10 -5.85 32.08 -7.78
C THR A 10 -4.47 31.61 -8.24
N ARG A 11 -3.59 31.33 -7.28
CA ARG A 11 -2.29 30.72 -7.55
C ARG A 11 -2.59 29.27 -7.93
N GLU A 12 -2.64 28.97 -9.23
CA GLU A 12 -2.64 27.58 -9.69
C GLU A 12 -1.37 26.94 -9.12
N GLN A 13 -1.55 26.02 -8.17
CA GLN A 13 -0.44 25.19 -7.69
C GLN A 13 0.01 24.33 -8.87
N PRO A 14 1.30 24.33 -9.23
CA PRO A 14 1.79 23.46 -10.28
C PRO A 14 1.49 22.00 -9.88
N LEU A 15 0.81 21.27 -10.77
CA LEU A 15 0.89 19.81 -10.79
C LEU A 15 2.37 19.45 -10.70
N LEU A 16 2.76 18.71 -9.66
CA LEU A 16 4.14 18.26 -9.47
C LEU A 16 4.54 17.42 -10.69
N ASP A 17 5.24 18.05 -11.63
CA ASP A 17 5.85 17.38 -12.77
C ASP A 17 7.12 16.68 -12.27
N PHE A 18 6.96 15.46 -11.78
CA PHE A 18 8.07 14.59 -11.38
C PHE A 18 8.71 13.99 -12.63
N SER A 19 9.33 14.83 -13.46
CA SER A 19 10.14 14.37 -14.59
C SER A 19 11.52 13.95 -14.06
N PHE A 20 11.71 12.65 -13.85
CA PHE A 20 13.02 12.06 -13.60
C PHE A 20 13.65 11.64 -14.95
N GLY A 21 14.40 12.56 -15.57
CA GLY A 21 15.17 12.26 -16.79
C GLY A 21 16.27 11.20 -16.54
N ASP A 22 16.50 10.33 -17.53
CA ASP A 22 17.47 9.20 -17.53
C ASP A 22 17.24 8.11 -16.46
N GLY A 23 16.01 7.98 -15.92
CA GLY A 23 15.65 7.06 -14.84
C GLY A 23 15.95 5.57 -15.10
N ASP A 24 15.72 5.09 -16.33
CA ASP A 24 15.75 3.65 -16.65
C ASP A 24 17.12 2.98 -16.43
N ALA A 25 18.20 3.61 -16.90
CA ALA A 25 19.55 3.04 -16.79
C ALA A 25 20.06 3.07 -15.34
N HIS A 26 19.67 4.10 -14.58
CA HIS A 26 20.06 4.24 -13.18
C HIS A 26 19.31 3.25 -12.30
N ALA A 27 18.00 3.10 -12.52
CA ALA A 27 17.14 2.15 -11.83
C ALA A 27 17.62 0.71 -11.99
N HIS A 28 17.95 0.32 -13.23
CA HIS A 28 18.43 -1.01 -13.55
C HIS A 28 19.74 -1.34 -12.84
N ARG A 29 20.67 -0.38 -12.81
CA ARG A 29 21.96 -0.50 -12.12
C ARG A 29 21.79 -0.64 -10.61
N ALA A 30 20.93 0.18 -10.00
CA ALA A 30 20.63 0.13 -8.57
C ALA A 30 20.02 -1.22 -8.19
N LEU A 31 19.05 -1.69 -8.97
CA LEU A 31 18.38 -2.97 -8.75
C LEU A 31 19.32 -4.16 -8.89
N GLY A 32 20.25 -4.12 -9.85
CA GLY A 32 21.28 -5.16 -10.04
C GLY A 32 22.25 -5.32 -8.86
N LYS A 33 22.36 -4.33 -7.97
CA LYS A 33 23.17 -4.39 -6.75
C LYS A 33 22.43 -5.02 -5.56
N VAL A 34 21.11 -5.19 -5.66
CA VAL A 34 20.30 -5.77 -4.58
C VAL A 34 20.56 -7.28 -4.51
N ARG A 35 20.98 -7.75 -3.33
CA ARG A 35 21.24 -9.18 -3.10
C ARG A 35 19.99 -10.01 -3.39
N GLY A 36 20.18 -11.06 -4.20
CA GLY A 36 19.11 -11.99 -4.56
C GLY A 36 18.25 -11.53 -5.73
N VAL A 37 18.49 -10.32 -6.27
CA VAL A 37 17.86 -9.87 -7.50
C VAL A 37 18.71 -10.27 -8.71
N ARG A 38 18.07 -10.84 -9.72
CA ARG A 38 18.65 -11.19 -11.02
C ARG A 38 17.89 -10.49 -12.13
N LEU A 39 18.55 -9.59 -12.85
CA LEU A 39 17.98 -8.89 -14.00
C LEU A 39 17.71 -9.89 -15.13
N THR A 40 16.52 -9.84 -15.73
CA THR A 40 16.11 -10.72 -16.85
C THR A 40 15.73 -9.95 -18.11
N GLY A 41 15.67 -8.63 -18.03
CA GLY A 41 15.40 -7.72 -19.14
C GLY A 41 15.49 -6.26 -18.67
N PRO A 42 15.21 -5.28 -19.55
CA PRO A 42 15.32 -3.85 -19.21
C PRO A 42 14.35 -3.42 -18.11
N TYR A 43 13.16 -4.03 -18.05
CA TYR A 43 12.10 -3.69 -17.09
C TYR A 43 11.71 -4.85 -16.18
N ASN A 44 12.52 -5.92 -16.16
CA ASN A 44 12.17 -7.16 -15.48
C ASN A 44 13.37 -7.73 -14.74
N ALA A 45 13.10 -8.22 -13.52
CA ALA A 45 14.05 -8.97 -12.73
C ALA A 45 13.33 -10.08 -11.93
N LEU A 46 14.11 -10.94 -11.31
CA LEU A 46 13.64 -11.97 -10.39
C LEU A 46 14.29 -11.75 -9.03
N LEU A 47 13.51 -11.77 -7.97
CA LEU A 47 14.00 -11.75 -6.59
C LEU A 47 13.88 -13.16 -6.01
N ALA A 48 15.00 -13.73 -5.56
CA ALA A 48 15.00 -14.98 -4.83
C ALA A 48 14.30 -14.81 -3.47
N VAL A 49 13.34 -15.69 -3.16
CA VAL A 49 12.56 -15.70 -1.92
C VAL A 49 12.45 -17.15 -1.44
N GLY A 50 13.39 -17.58 -0.60
CA GLY A 50 13.49 -18.99 -0.20
C GLY A 50 13.85 -19.88 -1.39
N ASP A 51 13.05 -20.91 -1.62
CA ASP A 51 13.10 -21.81 -2.79
C ASP A 51 12.33 -21.28 -4.00
N ARG A 52 11.71 -20.10 -3.90
CA ARG A 52 10.86 -19.49 -4.93
C ARG A 52 11.52 -18.26 -5.53
N ALA A 53 10.97 -17.80 -6.65
CA ALA A 53 11.38 -16.56 -7.30
C ALA A 53 10.17 -15.64 -7.48
N ALA A 54 10.24 -14.44 -6.90
CA ALA A 54 9.28 -13.38 -7.13
C ALA A 54 9.65 -12.60 -8.39
N ARG A 55 8.65 -12.23 -9.20
CA ARG A 55 8.84 -11.35 -10.36
C ARG A 55 8.92 -9.91 -9.88
N VAL A 56 9.94 -9.20 -10.33
CA VAL A 56 10.13 -7.77 -10.14
C VAL A 56 9.91 -7.08 -11.47
N GLN A 57 8.98 -6.14 -11.52
CA GLN A 57 8.69 -5.33 -12.70
C GLN A 57 8.99 -3.87 -12.39
N ILE A 58 9.71 -3.20 -13.29
CA ILE A 58 9.92 -1.76 -13.26
C ILE A 58 8.89 -1.14 -14.21
N GLU A 59 8.05 -0.25 -13.70
CA GLU A 59 7.07 0.51 -14.46
C GLU A 59 7.71 1.80 -15.00
N ALA A 60 7.09 2.40 -16.04
CA ALA A 60 7.64 3.57 -16.73
C ALA A 60 7.73 4.84 -15.85
N ASN A 61 7.07 4.85 -14.70
CA ASN A 61 7.12 5.92 -13.69
C ASN A 61 8.07 5.57 -12.55
N ASP A 62 9.04 4.69 -12.78
CA ASP A 62 9.99 4.22 -11.79
C ASP A 62 9.36 3.50 -10.57
N ALA A 63 8.08 3.11 -10.65
CA ALA A 63 7.49 2.22 -9.67
C ALA A 63 8.01 0.79 -9.86
N ILE A 64 8.45 0.17 -8.78
CA ILE A 64 8.76 -1.25 -8.73
C ILE A 64 7.58 -2.00 -8.15
N ARG A 65 7.17 -3.03 -8.88
CA ARG A 65 6.21 -4.01 -8.40
C ARG A 65 6.86 -5.38 -8.27
N VAL A 66 6.87 -5.91 -7.05
CA VAL A 66 7.26 -7.29 -6.76
C VAL A 66 6.02 -8.14 -6.62
N SER A 67 6.00 -9.30 -7.28
CA SER A 67 4.87 -10.22 -7.27
C SER A 67 5.32 -11.67 -7.13
N LEU A 68 4.60 -12.44 -6.33
CA LEU A 68 4.86 -13.85 -6.10
C LEU A 68 3.53 -14.60 -5.99
N SER A 69 3.34 -15.66 -6.78
CA SER A 69 2.18 -16.54 -6.58
C SER A 69 2.20 -17.10 -5.17
N ALA A 70 1.09 -17.15 -4.46
CA ALA A 70 1.08 -17.64 -3.08
C ALA A 70 -0.18 -18.44 -2.82
N THR A 71 -0.05 -19.50 -2.02
CA THR A 71 -1.22 -20.16 -1.44
C THR A 71 -1.89 -19.14 -0.52
N ARG A 72 -3.17 -18.88 -0.76
CA ARG A 72 -3.94 -17.93 0.05
C ARG A 72 -4.10 -18.50 1.47
N PRO A 73 -4.13 -17.65 2.51
CA PRO A 73 -4.71 -18.03 3.79
C PRO A 73 -6.13 -18.60 3.61
N PRO A 74 -6.63 -19.40 4.58
CA PRO A 74 -7.89 -20.14 4.45
C PRO A 74 -9.07 -19.27 4.03
N SER A 75 -9.16 -18.04 4.54
CA SER A 75 -10.18 -17.06 4.16
C SER A 75 -9.57 -15.76 3.61
N SER A 76 -10.35 -15.04 2.79
CA SER A 76 -9.99 -13.69 2.35
C SER A 76 -9.83 -12.71 3.51
N MET A 77 -10.61 -12.89 4.60
CA MET A 77 -10.51 -12.06 5.80
C MET A 77 -9.17 -12.24 6.49
N SER A 78 -8.77 -13.50 6.76
CA SER A 78 -7.49 -13.80 7.39
C SER A 78 -6.31 -13.31 6.56
N ALA A 79 -6.44 -13.26 5.23
CA ALA A 79 -5.42 -12.68 4.37
C ALA A 79 -5.29 -11.15 4.51
N LEU A 80 -6.39 -10.44 4.75
CA LEU A 80 -6.38 -8.98 4.99
C LEU A 80 -5.89 -8.64 6.39
N GLU A 81 -6.28 -9.42 7.40
CA GLU A 81 -5.76 -9.29 8.77
C GLU A 81 -4.24 -9.52 8.74
N PHE A 82 -3.80 -10.63 8.14
CA PHE A 82 -2.37 -10.92 8.08
C PHE A 82 -1.59 -9.91 7.24
N THR A 83 -2.22 -9.30 6.22
CA THR A 83 -1.61 -8.21 5.43
C THR A 83 -1.19 -7.04 6.32
N HIS A 84 -1.95 -6.71 7.37
CA HIS A 84 -1.60 -5.63 8.29
C HIS A 84 -0.23 -5.86 8.97
N ASP A 85 0.05 -7.10 9.36
CA ASP A 85 1.27 -7.48 10.06
C ASP A 85 2.49 -7.60 9.14
N LEU A 86 2.29 -7.62 7.82
CA LEU A 86 3.41 -7.74 6.88
C LEU A 86 4.25 -6.45 6.84
N PRO A 87 5.59 -6.56 6.84
CA PRO A 87 6.48 -5.41 6.75
C PRO A 87 6.41 -4.74 5.37
N GLY A 88 6.73 -3.44 5.35
CA GLY A 88 6.64 -2.62 4.15
C GLY A 88 5.23 -2.60 3.56
N ASN A 89 5.14 -2.50 2.23
CA ASN A 89 3.87 -2.52 1.50
C ASN A 89 3.52 -3.92 0.95
N THR A 90 4.05 -4.98 1.56
CA THR A 90 3.71 -6.37 1.19
C THR A 90 2.26 -6.66 1.55
N ARG A 91 1.52 -7.34 0.67
CA ARG A 91 0.10 -7.65 0.85
C ARG A 91 -0.33 -8.89 0.10
N PHE A 92 -1.37 -9.53 0.61
CA PHE A 92 -2.14 -10.50 -0.17
C PHE A 92 -3.08 -9.79 -1.15
N ALA A 93 -3.29 -10.42 -2.29
CA ALA A 93 -4.20 -9.97 -3.33
C ALA A 93 -4.78 -11.14 -4.12
N LEU A 94 -5.88 -10.88 -4.82
CA LEU A 94 -6.47 -11.78 -5.79
C LEU A 94 -6.28 -11.20 -7.19
N SER A 95 -5.61 -11.96 -8.06
CA SER A 95 -5.38 -11.61 -9.46
C SER A 95 -6.05 -12.66 -10.34
N GLY A 96 -7.31 -12.42 -10.71
CA GLY A 96 -8.14 -13.45 -11.33
C GLY A 96 -8.67 -14.41 -10.27
N GLN A 97 -8.38 -15.70 -10.42
CA GLN A 97 -8.68 -16.75 -9.44
C GLN A 97 -7.49 -17.07 -8.52
N ASP A 98 -6.29 -16.57 -8.84
CA ASP A 98 -5.07 -16.94 -8.12
C ASP A 98 -4.76 -15.98 -6.96
N GLY A 99 -4.40 -16.57 -5.82
CA GLY A 99 -3.77 -15.88 -4.71
C GLY A 99 -2.35 -15.41 -5.05
N ARG A 100 -2.06 -14.14 -4.76
CA ARG A 100 -0.73 -13.56 -4.96
C ARG A 100 -0.31 -12.70 -3.79
N LEU A 101 1.00 -12.60 -3.61
CA LEU A 101 1.65 -11.57 -2.83
C LEU A 101 2.13 -10.48 -3.75
N PHE A 102 1.88 -9.23 -3.37
CA PHE A 102 2.47 -8.05 -3.99
C PHE A 102 3.24 -7.24 -2.96
N ALA A 103 4.26 -6.52 -3.43
CA ALA A 103 4.84 -5.41 -2.70
C ALA A 103 5.24 -4.34 -3.71
N ASP A 104 4.94 -3.09 -3.40
CA ASP A 104 5.30 -1.96 -4.27
C ASP A 104 6.23 -0.99 -3.54
N THR A 105 7.12 -0.41 -4.32
CA THR A 105 7.96 0.74 -3.94
C THR A 105 8.17 1.60 -5.19
N GLN A 106 8.62 2.83 -5.04
CA GLN A 106 9.28 3.57 -6.14
C GLN A 106 10.80 3.38 -6.04
N LEU A 107 11.48 3.55 -7.17
CA LEU A 107 12.93 3.69 -7.22
C LEU A 107 13.32 5.06 -6.66
N ASN A 108 14.28 5.08 -5.75
CA ASN A 108 14.86 6.33 -5.24
C ASN A 108 16.34 6.12 -4.91
N GLY A 109 17.17 6.17 -5.95
CA GLY A 109 18.60 6.02 -5.80
C GLY A 109 19.05 4.64 -5.28
N GLU A 110 20.35 4.46 -5.11
CA GLU A 110 20.90 3.19 -4.63
C GLU A 110 20.81 3.03 -3.10
N LEU A 111 20.74 4.14 -2.37
CA LEU A 111 20.89 4.17 -0.91
C LEU A 111 19.78 3.44 -0.17
N HIS A 112 18.54 3.54 -0.64
CA HIS A 112 17.37 3.00 0.07
C HIS A 112 16.98 1.60 -0.42
N MET A 113 17.35 1.25 -1.65
CA MET A 113 16.97 -0.01 -2.31
C MET A 113 17.30 -1.26 -1.50
N THR A 114 18.44 -1.27 -0.81
CA THR A 114 18.82 -2.46 -0.03
C THR A 114 17.93 -2.66 1.21
N GLU A 115 17.53 -1.58 1.88
CA GLU A 115 16.62 -1.65 3.02
C GLU A 115 15.19 -1.96 2.56
N THR A 116 14.73 -1.28 1.51
CA THR A 116 13.41 -1.50 0.90
C THR A 116 13.23 -2.95 0.45
N PHE A 117 14.17 -3.50 -0.32
CA PHE A 117 14.11 -4.91 -0.73
C PHE A 117 14.33 -5.88 0.43
N GLY A 118 15.07 -5.46 1.47
CA GLY A 118 15.15 -6.21 2.72
C GLY A 118 13.77 -6.39 3.37
N ASN A 119 12.99 -5.30 3.44
CA ASN A 119 11.63 -5.32 3.98
C ASN A 119 10.67 -6.12 3.09
N ILE A 120 10.72 -5.92 1.76
CA ILE A 120 9.92 -6.70 0.81
C ILE A 120 10.22 -8.19 0.95
N HIS A 121 11.49 -8.57 0.95
CA HIS A 121 11.91 -9.97 1.07
C HIS A 121 11.49 -10.58 2.42
N ALA A 122 11.63 -9.83 3.53
CA ALA A 122 11.14 -10.26 4.84
C ALA A 122 9.62 -10.46 4.85
N GLY A 123 8.86 -9.57 4.21
CA GLY A 123 7.41 -9.67 4.12
C GLY A 123 6.96 -10.87 3.30
N LEU A 124 7.59 -11.09 2.15
CA LEU A 124 7.30 -12.26 1.31
C LEU A 124 7.61 -13.57 2.04
N LEU A 125 8.75 -13.68 2.74
CA LEU A 125 9.07 -14.88 3.52
C LEU A 125 8.11 -15.10 4.69
N THR A 126 7.75 -14.03 5.42
CA THR A 126 6.79 -14.11 6.53
C THR A 126 5.44 -14.58 6.05
N ALA A 127 4.97 -14.04 4.91
CA ALA A 127 3.73 -14.45 4.28
C ALA A 127 3.71 -15.91 3.83
N LEU A 128 4.87 -16.49 3.53
CA LEU A 128 5.05 -17.91 3.20
C LEU A 128 5.26 -18.81 4.42
N GLY A 129 5.04 -18.30 5.64
CA GLY A 129 5.21 -19.08 6.87
C GLY A 129 6.66 -19.34 7.25
N THR A 130 7.62 -18.64 6.65
CA THR A 130 9.04 -18.70 7.02
C THR A 130 9.42 -17.40 7.72
N PRO A 131 9.13 -17.25 9.03
CA PRO A 131 9.40 -16.01 9.74
C PRO A 131 10.91 -15.77 9.78
N LYS A 132 11.37 -14.74 9.06
CA LYS A 132 12.75 -14.28 9.13
C LYS A 132 12.77 -12.99 9.93
N LYS A 133 13.33 -13.03 11.14
CA LYS A 133 13.75 -11.80 11.81
C LYS A 133 14.68 -11.07 10.84
N SER A 134 14.30 -9.85 10.43
CA SER A 134 15.23 -8.97 9.72
C SER A 134 16.50 -8.88 10.57
N ARG A 135 17.60 -9.48 10.11
CA ARG A 135 18.89 -9.39 10.80
C ARG A 135 19.50 -8.00 10.67
N ARG A 136 18.96 -7.16 9.79
CA ARG A 136 19.40 -5.78 9.62
C ARG A 136 18.70 -4.91 10.64
N ARG A 137 19.48 -4.20 11.43
CA ARG A 137 19.01 -3.12 12.31
C ARG A 137 18.32 -2.10 11.41
N ALA A 138 17.00 -2.01 11.51
CA ALA A 138 16.25 -1.01 10.77
C ALA A 138 16.67 0.38 11.22
N THR A 139 16.67 1.34 10.29
CA THR A 139 16.95 2.74 10.63
C THR A 139 15.82 3.25 11.54
N PRO A 140 16.11 3.65 12.79
CA PRO A 140 15.08 4.15 13.69
C PRO A 140 14.44 5.41 13.11
N VAL A 141 13.13 5.53 13.30
CA VAL A 141 12.39 6.75 12.94
C VAL A 141 12.28 7.61 14.19
N THR A 142 12.78 8.85 14.13
CA THR A 142 12.68 9.83 15.21
C THR A 142 11.70 10.93 14.84
N ARG A 143 11.11 11.59 15.85
CA ARG A 143 10.16 12.68 15.62
C ARG A 143 10.83 13.85 14.91
N GLU A 144 12.08 14.15 15.26
CA GLU A 144 12.88 15.21 14.67
C GLU A 144 13.10 14.99 13.17
N LEU A 145 13.41 13.75 12.76
CA LEU A 145 13.60 13.40 11.36
C LEU A 145 12.31 13.59 10.55
N VAL A 146 11.17 13.21 11.13
CA VAL A 146 9.85 13.38 10.50
C VAL A 146 9.51 14.85 10.39
N GLN A 147 9.70 15.62 11.47
CA GLN A 147 9.42 17.04 11.52
C GLN A 147 10.25 17.82 10.49
N GLU A 148 11.56 17.55 10.39
CA GLU A 148 12.43 18.18 9.39
C GLU A 148 11.98 17.84 7.95
N ALA A 149 11.49 16.62 7.71
CA ALA A 149 10.94 16.25 6.42
C ALA A 149 9.61 16.97 6.12
N LEU A 150 8.72 17.09 7.11
CA LEU A 150 7.44 17.80 6.96
C LEU A 150 7.64 19.30 6.70
N GLU A 151 8.56 19.95 7.41
CA GLU A 151 8.87 21.39 7.25
C GLU A 151 9.43 21.74 5.87
N ARG A 152 10.06 20.77 5.20
CA ARG A 152 10.57 20.93 3.83
C ARG A 152 9.54 20.64 2.75
N MET A 153 8.33 20.18 3.09
CA MET A 153 7.29 19.92 2.10
C MET A 153 6.78 21.24 1.51
N PRO A 154 6.52 21.31 0.19
CA PRO A 154 5.98 22.51 -0.46
C PRO A 154 4.47 22.66 -0.23
N TRP A 155 3.99 22.28 0.95
CA TRP A 155 2.57 22.27 1.32
C TRP A 155 2.23 23.50 2.16
N ASP A 156 0.95 23.88 2.17
CA ASP A 156 0.49 24.95 3.05
C ASP A 156 0.43 24.48 4.52
N GLU A 157 0.46 25.42 5.46
CA GLU A 157 0.40 25.13 6.90
C GLU A 157 -0.88 24.37 7.31
N GLN A 158 -1.93 24.40 6.49
CA GLN A 158 -3.19 23.70 6.75
C GLN A 158 -3.18 22.26 6.26
N SER A 159 -2.16 21.87 5.48
CA SER A 159 -2.03 20.55 4.87
C SER A 159 -1.37 19.53 5.79
N VAL A 160 -0.75 19.99 6.89
CA VAL A 160 -0.13 19.15 7.91
C VAL A 160 -0.68 19.60 9.27
N VAL A 161 -1.33 18.70 9.99
CA VAL A 161 -1.87 18.98 11.32
C VAL A 161 -1.22 18.03 12.31
N GLU A 162 -0.52 18.56 13.30
CA GLU A 162 0.04 17.76 14.39
C GLU A 162 -1.06 17.24 15.32
N GLN A 163 -0.91 16.00 15.78
CA GLN A 163 -1.81 15.32 16.70
C GLN A 163 -1.03 14.74 17.90
N GLU A 164 -1.75 14.20 18.88
CA GLU A 164 -1.15 13.58 20.08
C GLU A 164 -0.18 12.45 19.72
N ASP A 165 -0.61 11.54 18.84
CA ASP A 165 0.13 10.32 18.47
C ASP A 165 0.78 10.36 17.07
N GLY A 166 0.81 11.53 16.42
CA GLY A 166 1.36 11.66 15.09
C GLY A 166 0.93 12.92 14.34
N TRP A 167 0.63 12.78 13.06
CA TRP A 167 0.22 13.88 12.19
C TRP A 167 -0.92 13.46 11.27
N GLU A 168 -1.73 14.42 10.85
CA GLU A 168 -2.66 14.28 9.74
C GLU A 168 -2.13 15.06 8.53
N LEU A 169 -1.92 14.34 7.43
CA LEU A 169 -1.53 14.90 6.15
C LEU A 169 -2.76 15.03 5.26
N ARG A 170 -2.93 16.16 4.57
CA ARG A 170 -4.12 16.44 3.75
C ARG A 170 -3.76 16.64 2.27
N PRO A 171 -3.29 15.60 1.57
CA PRO A 171 -3.11 15.69 0.12
C PRO A 171 -4.43 16.08 -0.55
N ARG A 172 -4.34 16.86 -1.64
CA ARG A 172 -5.51 17.28 -2.41
C ARG A 172 -5.80 16.29 -3.53
N ILE A 173 -7.01 15.73 -3.55
CA ILE A 173 -7.50 14.91 -4.66
C ILE A 173 -8.61 15.69 -5.35
N GLU A 174 -8.38 16.07 -6.61
CA GLU A 174 -9.30 16.94 -7.37
C GLU A 174 -9.56 18.27 -6.63
N GLY A 175 -8.52 18.83 -5.99
CA GLY A 175 -8.59 20.07 -5.22
C GLY A 175 -9.04 19.91 -3.77
N GLU A 176 -9.69 18.78 -3.44
CA GLU A 176 -10.27 18.54 -2.12
C GLU A 176 -9.27 17.94 -1.13
N PRO A 177 -9.09 18.54 0.07
CA PRO A 177 -8.19 18.01 1.09
C PRO A 177 -8.70 16.67 1.61
N THR A 178 -7.85 15.65 1.52
CA THR A 178 -8.20 14.27 1.88
C THR A 178 -7.33 13.80 3.06
N PRO A 179 -7.82 13.86 4.33
CA PRO A 179 -7.00 13.61 5.52
C PRO A 179 -6.46 12.17 5.63
N VAL A 180 -5.16 12.02 5.82
CA VAL A 180 -4.46 10.75 6.00
C VAL A 180 -3.76 10.80 7.33
N GLN A 181 -4.04 9.85 8.21
CA GLN A 181 -3.35 9.75 9.49
C GLN A 181 -1.96 9.17 9.25
N MET A 182 -0.97 9.73 9.94
CA MET A 182 0.42 9.29 9.92
C MET A 182 0.89 9.09 11.36
N SER A 183 1.27 7.86 11.70
CA SER A 183 1.76 7.50 13.03
C SER A 183 3.16 6.92 12.96
N MET A 184 3.96 7.13 14.02
CA MET A 184 5.29 6.53 14.13
C MET A 184 5.20 5.09 14.64
N GLU A 185 5.95 4.21 14.00
CA GLU A 185 6.30 2.88 14.46
C GLU A 185 7.83 2.85 14.71
N PRO A 186 8.38 1.91 15.51
CA PRO A 186 9.80 1.93 15.90
C PRO A 186 10.82 2.01 14.74
N ALA A 187 10.44 1.54 13.55
CA ALA A 187 11.31 1.48 12.36
C ALA A 187 10.63 2.01 11.08
N SER A 188 9.43 2.57 11.20
CA SER A 188 8.61 2.96 10.05
C SER A 188 7.64 4.07 10.41
N LEU A 189 7.13 4.75 9.39
CA LEU A 189 5.91 5.54 9.44
C LEU A 189 4.78 4.71 8.84
N ARG A 190 3.63 4.71 9.51
CA ARG A 190 2.39 4.14 9.00
C ARG A 190 1.47 5.27 8.58
N PHE A 191 1.00 5.22 7.33
CA PHE A 191 0.00 6.13 6.78
C PHE A 191 -1.28 5.34 6.63
N PHE A 192 -2.42 5.87 7.10
CA PHE A 192 -3.68 5.15 6.98
C PHE A 192 -4.91 6.05 6.88
N ARG A 193 -5.95 5.48 6.28
CA ARG A 193 -7.33 5.99 6.28
C ARG A 193 -8.30 4.84 6.48
N VAL A 194 -9.26 5.04 7.37
CA VAL A 194 -10.36 4.09 7.56
C VAL A 194 -11.29 4.13 6.33
N VAL A 195 -11.46 2.98 5.69
CA VAL A 195 -12.40 2.76 4.59
C VAL A 195 -13.76 2.36 5.15
N LEU A 196 -13.78 1.37 6.06
CA LEU A 196 -14.95 0.92 6.82
C LEU A 196 -14.60 0.90 8.32
N ARG A 197 -15.41 1.60 9.13
CA ARG A 197 -15.21 1.68 10.60
C ARG A 197 -15.55 0.41 11.35
N SER A 198 -16.42 -0.40 10.77
CA SER A 198 -16.80 -1.71 11.27
C SER A 198 -17.02 -2.62 10.08
N LEU A 199 -16.45 -3.82 10.13
CA LEU A 199 -16.79 -4.87 9.19
C LEU A 199 -18.22 -5.38 9.47
N PRO A 200 -18.95 -5.89 8.46
CA PRO A 200 -20.22 -6.56 8.70
C PRO A 200 -20.04 -7.76 9.66
N GLY A 201 -21.13 -8.22 10.28
CA GLY A 201 -21.07 -9.35 11.20
C GLY A 201 -20.54 -10.63 10.53
N SER A 202 -19.90 -11.52 11.29
CA SER A 202 -19.32 -12.77 10.79
C SER A 202 -20.36 -13.74 10.21
N GLU A 203 -21.64 -13.58 10.56
CA GLU A 203 -22.76 -14.40 10.08
C GLU A 203 -23.28 -13.97 8.70
N GLN A 204 -22.69 -12.93 8.07
CA GLN A 204 -23.18 -12.36 6.83
C GLN A 204 -22.21 -12.60 5.66
N ASN A 205 -22.75 -13.03 4.51
CA ASN A 205 -22.04 -13.09 3.21
C ASN A 205 -21.32 -11.77 2.87
N ALA A 206 -21.82 -10.64 3.39
CA ALA A 206 -21.22 -9.31 3.27
C ALA A 206 -19.75 -9.26 3.70
N THR A 207 -19.38 -9.94 4.78
CA THR A 207 -18.00 -9.94 5.29
C THR A 207 -17.05 -10.63 4.31
N GLY A 208 -17.46 -11.78 3.77
CA GLY A 208 -16.70 -12.50 2.73
C GLY A 208 -16.57 -11.69 1.45
N ALA A 209 -17.67 -11.10 0.97
CA ALA A 209 -17.69 -10.27 -0.24
C ALA A 209 -16.80 -9.02 -0.12
N VAL A 210 -16.86 -8.31 1.00
CA VAL A 210 -15.99 -7.16 1.29
C VAL A 210 -14.53 -7.59 1.28
N ALA A 211 -14.20 -8.70 1.95
CA ALA A 211 -12.83 -9.18 2.04
C ALA A 211 -12.28 -9.63 0.67
N ASP A 212 -13.05 -10.40 -0.10
CA ASP A 212 -12.67 -10.85 -1.45
C ASP A 212 -12.43 -9.66 -2.38
N GLN A 213 -13.38 -8.71 -2.40
CA GLN A 213 -13.27 -7.52 -3.22
C GLN A 213 -12.08 -6.64 -2.82
N ALA A 214 -11.80 -6.51 -1.52
CA ALA A 214 -10.62 -5.80 -1.04
C ALA A 214 -9.30 -6.46 -1.51
N LEU A 215 -9.21 -7.79 -1.50
CA LEU A 215 -8.04 -8.49 -2.06
C LEU A 215 -7.92 -8.30 -3.58
N ARG A 216 -9.03 -8.23 -4.31
CA ARG A 216 -9.02 -7.89 -5.74
C ARG A 216 -8.51 -6.46 -5.96
N PHE A 217 -8.93 -5.50 -5.13
CA PHE A 217 -8.39 -4.15 -5.17
C PHE A 217 -6.89 -4.13 -4.86
N ASN A 218 -6.39 -4.92 -3.91
CA ASN A 218 -4.95 -5.04 -3.64
C ASN A 218 -4.12 -5.44 -4.86
N SER A 219 -4.70 -6.14 -5.85
CA SER A 219 -4.00 -6.45 -7.10
C SER A 219 -3.83 -5.24 -8.03
N ARG A 220 -4.59 -4.16 -7.81
CA ARG A 220 -4.63 -2.97 -8.68
C ARG A 220 -4.02 -1.75 -8.02
N LEU A 221 -4.11 -1.63 -6.69
CA LEU A 221 -3.51 -0.53 -5.95
C LEU A 221 -1.98 -0.50 -6.14
N ARG A 222 -1.40 0.70 -6.04
CA ARG A 222 0.05 0.95 -6.05
C ARG A 222 0.42 1.74 -4.81
N HIS A 223 1.55 1.37 -4.20
CA HIS A 223 2.15 2.05 -3.03
C HIS A 223 1.29 2.08 -1.75
N ALA A 224 0.05 1.60 -1.81
CA ALA A 224 -0.85 1.41 -0.69
C ALA A 224 -1.49 0.01 -0.75
N ARG A 225 -2.03 -0.42 0.38
CA ARG A 225 -2.70 -1.70 0.55
C ARG A 225 -3.98 -1.54 1.36
N LEU A 226 -4.91 -2.45 1.14
CA LEU A 226 -6.03 -2.69 2.04
C LEU A 226 -5.65 -3.77 3.04
N ALA A 227 -5.94 -3.50 4.31
CA ALA A 227 -5.69 -4.40 5.43
C ALA A 227 -6.80 -4.28 6.46
N VAL A 228 -6.97 -5.30 7.30
CA VAL A 228 -7.87 -5.24 8.45
C VAL A 228 -7.04 -5.06 9.71
N CYS A 229 -7.37 -4.03 10.49
CA CYS A 229 -6.69 -3.65 11.73
C CYS A 229 -7.78 -3.25 12.74
N ASP A 230 -7.78 -3.88 13.90
CA ASP A 230 -8.76 -3.63 14.98
C ASP A 230 -10.23 -3.68 14.52
N GLY A 231 -10.56 -4.63 13.64
CA GLY A 231 -11.91 -4.81 13.08
C GLY A 231 -12.33 -3.74 12.04
N GLN A 232 -11.39 -2.88 11.64
CA GLN A 232 -11.60 -1.85 10.63
C GLN A 232 -10.90 -2.24 9.32
N LEU A 233 -11.55 -1.93 8.19
CA LEU A 233 -10.87 -1.99 6.90
C LEU A 233 -10.19 -0.65 6.64
N VAL A 234 -8.87 -0.68 6.48
CA VAL A 234 -8.06 0.52 6.25
C VAL A 234 -7.35 0.44 4.90
N ALA A 235 -7.19 1.58 4.26
CA ALA A 235 -6.17 1.78 3.24
C ALA A 235 -4.93 2.30 3.97
N GLU A 236 -3.80 1.64 3.82
CA GLU A 236 -2.57 1.99 4.51
C GLU A 236 -1.32 1.81 3.64
N ALA A 237 -0.22 2.44 4.07
CA ALA A 237 1.11 2.27 3.52
C ALA A 237 2.15 2.42 4.63
N ARG A 238 3.32 1.79 4.45
CA ARG A 238 4.45 1.88 5.38
C ARG A 238 5.69 2.42 4.69
N LEU A 239 6.34 3.37 5.35
CA LEU A 239 7.59 3.99 4.91
C LEU A 239 8.67 3.68 5.94
N HIS A 240 9.76 3.01 5.58
CA HIS A 240 10.86 2.77 6.54
C HIS A 240 11.72 4.03 6.71
N GLY A 241 12.53 4.08 7.78
CA GLY A 241 13.32 5.27 8.11
C GLY A 241 14.22 5.78 6.99
N GLY A 242 14.75 4.89 6.15
CA GLY A 242 15.53 5.27 4.97
C GLY A 242 14.75 6.11 3.95
N LEU A 243 13.43 6.04 3.88
CA LEU A 243 12.62 6.76 2.87
C LEU A 243 11.94 8.01 3.44
N ILE A 244 12.34 8.49 4.62
CA ILE A 244 11.73 9.68 5.21
C ILE A 244 12.33 10.94 4.57
N ASP A 245 11.63 11.42 3.55
CA ASP A 245 11.90 12.70 2.90
C ASP A 245 10.59 13.32 2.37
N PRO A 246 10.58 14.63 2.05
CA PRO A 246 9.36 15.36 1.71
C PRO A 246 8.58 14.76 0.54
N ALA A 247 9.27 14.27 -0.49
CA ALA A 247 8.62 13.73 -1.69
C ALA A 247 7.92 12.40 -1.38
N TRP A 248 8.51 11.58 -0.52
CA TRP A 248 7.95 10.30 -0.13
C TRP A 248 6.82 10.42 0.88
N LEU A 249 6.90 11.36 1.82
CA LEU A 249 5.77 11.66 2.70
C LEU A 249 4.55 12.10 1.87
N ALA A 250 4.75 13.01 0.90
CA ALA A 250 3.70 13.47 -0.01
C ALA A 250 3.12 12.33 -0.85
N THR A 251 3.99 11.56 -1.51
CA THR A 251 3.59 10.46 -2.41
C THR A 251 2.85 9.36 -1.67
N THR A 252 3.34 8.99 -0.48
CA THR A 252 2.72 7.94 0.34
C THR A 252 1.36 8.38 0.85
N ALA A 253 1.24 9.61 1.36
CA ALA A 253 -0.04 10.17 1.76
C ALA A 253 -1.03 10.23 0.58
N PHE A 254 -0.58 10.71 -0.58
CA PHE A 254 -1.42 10.76 -1.80
C PHE A 254 -1.87 9.36 -2.22
N ALA A 255 -0.99 8.36 -2.22
CA ALA A 255 -1.33 6.98 -2.56
C ALA A 255 -2.39 6.39 -1.62
N VAL A 256 -2.28 6.61 -0.31
CA VAL A 256 -3.29 6.17 0.67
C VAL A 256 -4.62 6.90 0.48
N ALA A 257 -4.59 8.21 0.23
CA ALA A 257 -5.78 9.01 -0.03
C ALA A 257 -6.52 8.53 -1.29
N VAL A 258 -5.79 8.31 -2.39
CA VAL A 258 -6.34 7.80 -3.66
C VAL A 258 -6.87 6.38 -3.49
N ALA A 259 -6.13 5.50 -2.84
CA ALA A 259 -6.56 4.13 -2.57
C ALA A 259 -7.87 4.11 -1.78
N SER A 260 -7.94 4.88 -0.68
CA SER A 260 -9.14 5.02 0.14
C SER A 260 -10.34 5.48 -0.70
N ARG A 261 -10.20 6.55 -1.49
CA ARG A 261 -11.27 7.10 -2.33
C ARG A 261 -11.70 6.13 -3.42
N HIS A 262 -10.75 5.44 -4.07
CA HIS A 262 -11.00 4.51 -5.15
C HIS A 262 -11.89 3.33 -4.72
N VAL A 263 -11.70 2.81 -3.51
CA VAL A 263 -12.37 1.58 -3.06
C VAL A 263 -13.62 1.84 -2.22
N GLN A 264 -13.76 3.04 -1.65
CA GLN A 264 -14.73 3.33 -0.60
C GLN A 264 -16.18 3.07 -1.01
N THR A 265 -16.62 3.54 -2.16
CA THR A 265 -18.01 3.41 -2.59
C THR A 265 -18.40 1.94 -2.76
N THR A 266 -17.59 1.17 -3.50
CA THR A 266 -17.86 -0.26 -3.73
C THR A 266 -17.92 -1.05 -2.44
N LEU A 267 -16.94 -0.86 -1.55
CA LEU A 267 -16.87 -1.62 -0.30
C LEU A 267 -17.98 -1.22 0.68
N ARG A 268 -18.41 0.05 0.68
CA ARG A 268 -19.58 0.49 1.46
C ARG A 268 -20.88 -0.12 0.96
N ILE A 269 -21.07 -0.22 -0.36
CA ILE A 269 -22.25 -0.87 -0.93
C ILE A 269 -22.30 -2.33 -0.51
N LEU A 270 -21.19 -3.08 -0.68
CA LEU A 270 -21.11 -4.48 -0.25
C LEU A 270 -21.35 -4.66 1.25
N ALA A 271 -20.85 -3.73 2.08
CA ALA A 271 -21.05 -3.79 3.52
C ALA A 271 -22.48 -3.45 3.96
N ALA A 272 -23.18 -2.58 3.23
CA ALA A 272 -24.49 -2.05 3.64
C ALA A 272 -25.69 -2.73 2.95
N GLN A 273 -25.48 -3.45 1.85
CA GLN A 273 -26.54 -4.06 1.04
C GLN A 273 -26.36 -5.58 0.96
N PRO A 274 -27.02 -6.36 1.86
CA PRO A 274 -26.87 -7.81 1.92
C PRO A 274 -27.20 -8.51 0.60
N GLU A 275 -28.24 -8.07 -0.14
CA GLU A 275 -28.61 -8.72 -1.40
C GLU A 275 -27.51 -8.56 -2.46
N VAL A 276 -26.83 -7.40 -2.49
CA VAL A 276 -25.71 -7.16 -3.40
C VAL A 276 -24.50 -8.01 -3.02
N ALA A 277 -24.22 -8.15 -1.73
CA ALA A 277 -23.15 -9.01 -1.24
C ALA A 277 -23.40 -10.51 -1.53
N GLU A 278 -24.64 -10.96 -1.41
CA GLU A 278 -25.03 -12.33 -1.74
C GLU A 278 -24.83 -12.59 -3.25
N LEU A 279 -25.35 -11.72 -4.11
CA LEU A 279 -25.14 -11.80 -5.56
C LEU A 279 -23.65 -11.77 -5.92
N TYR A 280 -22.87 -10.91 -5.27
CA TYR A 280 -21.42 -10.87 -5.44
C TYR A 280 -20.78 -12.22 -5.11
N THR A 281 -21.14 -12.79 -3.95
CA THR A 281 -20.60 -14.06 -3.48
C THR A 281 -20.89 -15.16 -4.49
N VAL A 282 -22.14 -15.25 -4.96
CA VAL A 282 -22.57 -16.23 -5.98
C VAL A 282 -21.72 -16.11 -7.24
N MET A 283 -21.50 -14.90 -7.74
CA MET A 283 -20.81 -14.66 -9.02
C MET A 283 -19.28 -14.79 -8.93
N PHE A 284 -18.67 -14.43 -7.79
CA PHE A 284 -17.22 -14.21 -7.71
C PHE A 284 -16.48 -15.04 -6.66
N CYS A 285 -17.17 -15.59 -5.65
CA CYS A 285 -16.55 -16.32 -4.55
C CYS A 285 -16.79 -17.85 -4.62
N SER A 286 -17.90 -18.29 -5.23
CA SER A 286 -18.40 -19.67 -5.17
C SER A 286 -17.56 -20.76 -5.84
N SER A 287 -16.48 -20.43 -6.56
CA SER A 287 -15.79 -21.41 -7.41
C SER A 287 -14.55 -22.06 -6.77
N GLY A 288 -14.14 -21.67 -5.55
CA GLY A 288 -12.88 -22.16 -4.95
C GLY A 288 -12.90 -22.47 -3.46
N GLU A 289 -13.82 -21.92 -2.68
CA GLU A 289 -13.84 -22.13 -1.21
C GLU A 289 -14.66 -23.36 -0.78
N GLN A 290 -15.62 -23.82 -1.60
CA GLN A 290 -16.42 -25.01 -1.26
C GLN A 290 -15.61 -26.31 -1.33
N SER A 291 -14.63 -26.41 -2.24
CA SER A 291 -13.79 -27.60 -2.41
C SER A 291 -12.85 -27.84 -1.22
N ALA A 292 -12.34 -26.77 -0.58
CA ALA A 292 -11.45 -26.90 0.58
C ALA A 292 -12.19 -27.29 1.88
N SER A 293 -13.50 -27.06 1.94
CA SER A 293 -14.34 -27.42 3.09
C SER A 293 -14.77 -28.90 3.05
N GLU A 294 -14.95 -29.48 1.86
CA GLU A 294 -15.26 -30.92 1.72
C GLU A 294 -14.04 -31.81 2.00
N ASP A 295 -12.85 -31.41 1.55
CA ASP A 295 -11.62 -32.19 1.80
C ASP A 295 -11.15 -32.18 3.27
N ALA A 296 -11.59 -31.20 4.08
CA ALA A 296 -11.29 -31.16 5.52
C ALA A 296 -12.27 -32.00 6.37
N ARG A 297 -13.30 -32.59 5.75
CA ARG A 297 -14.30 -33.47 6.38
C ARG A 297 -14.21 -34.93 5.90
N GLY A 298 -13.22 -35.25 5.06
CA GLY A 298 -12.91 -36.60 4.57
C GLY A 298 -11.84 -37.31 5.39
#